data_AF-A0A534W931-F1
#
_entry.id   AF-A0A534W931-F1
#
_cell.length_a   1.000
_cell.length_b   1.000
_cell.length_c   1.000
_cell.angle_alpha   90.00
_cell.angle_beta   90.00
_cell.angle_gamma   90.00
#
_symmetry.space_group_name_H-M   'P 1'
#
loop_
_entity.id
_entity.type
_entity.pdbx_description
1 polymer ?
#
loop_
_entity_poly.entity_id
_entity_poly.type
_entity_poly.pdbx_seq_one_letter_code
_entity_poly.pdbx_strand_id
1 'polypeptide(L)'
;MLLFRAVAIAAVMIAAAAGCARGNAPVQVARPAADEKPEHNFRFRPPGPAWARVDPLHIDPAAALAYARSRPDISFLVYVERPGAEMPVEGVLSSWKRQLESQAGGAVELTSGPFEAHGLPGTRAVAMATVQGAKVVYENWIVQRNGRLYQLLAWGAAAERAAVEKEARTLFGGFELIDPAARAAPVRRPARPYASREAGWSIDLGAPWMEWRAVQDRVPAAEYGATCGDASVVVASVPLLGHRPPLDVAVPALLSLLEVRNAQDLPRRPLRVGSWTGVELPYQLEMNGRWMRSRLWALIGDEAALVAAEWRPPDQPESECAEPLEKLNAGPGQRLRAQAVQGKLAAARFFVEVGRRLRESGRQAESAAYFAEAGLLTPADPARLVDEVRILQRAGRRDEAVRRIAGRLHGVPCASALRVEAAQLLAELGRAPEAIATWTSAFGCGYRDPAALSEYLRFLEREGRLTLAFHEAQAFADPADLPRLRGLLAAGDRQ
;
A
#
# COMPACT_ATOMS: atom_id res chain seq x y z
N MET A 1 9.94 5.98 -7.78
CA MET A 1 10.36 5.93 -9.20
C MET A 1 11.73 5.26 -9.31
N LEU A 2 11.78 3.94 -9.16
CA LEU A 2 13.03 3.13 -9.10
C LEU A 2 12.96 1.89 -9.99
N LEU A 3 12.00 1.89 -10.92
CA LEU A 3 11.71 0.76 -11.79
C LEU A 3 12.42 0.99 -13.12
N PHE A 4 13.26 0.01 -13.48
CA PHE A 4 13.99 -0.14 -14.74
C PHE A 4 15.19 0.80 -14.94
N ARG A 5 16.34 0.41 -14.37
CA ARG A 5 17.62 0.75 -15.00
C ARG A 5 17.70 -0.01 -16.32
N ALA A 6 17.53 0.72 -17.41
CA ALA A 6 18.02 0.45 -18.77
C ALA A 6 18.08 -1.01 -19.22
N VAL A 7 16.99 -1.51 -19.82
CA VAL A 7 17.08 -2.63 -20.78
C VAL A 7 17.27 -1.99 -22.16
N ALA A 8 18.53 -1.85 -22.57
CA ALA A 8 18.91 -1.37 -23.87
C ALA A 8 19.52 -2.52 -24.69
N ILE A 9 18.74 -3.00 -25.67
CA ILE A 9 19.14 -3.60 -26.95
C ILE A 9 19.93 -4.93 -26.94
N ALA A 10 19.32 -5.96 -27.54
CA ALA A 10 19.87 -6.64 -28.72
C ALA A 10 18.76 -7.37 -29.51
N ALA A 11 18.07 -6.65 -30.39
CA ALA A 11 17.53 -7.27 -31.60
C ALA A 11 18.60 -7.11 -32.68
N VAL A 12 18.98 -8.26 -33.26
CA VAL A 12 19.94 -8.45 -34.37
C VAL A 12 21.42 -8.41 -33.97
N MET A 13 22.02 -9.59 -33.81
CA MET A 13 23.23 -10.05 -34.54
C MET A 13 23.71 -11.41 -33.98
N ILE A 14 23.28 -12.54 -34.55
CA ILE A 14 24.16 -13.74 -34.66
C ILE A 14 24.03 -14.32 -36.07
N ALA A 15 24.66 -13.65 -37.02
CA ALA A 15 25.12 -14.26 -38.27
C ALA A 15 26.65 -14.15 -38.35
N ALA A 16 27.38 -14.67 -37.36
CA ALA A 16 28.84 -14.85 -37.43
C ALA A 16 29.40 -15.64 -36.22
N ALA A 17 29.02 -16.92 -36.04
CA ALA A 17 29.76 -17.82 -35.13
C ALA A 17 29.64 -19.31 -35.48
N ALA A 18 29.41 -19.66 -36.75
CA ALA A 18 29.47 -21.03 -37.23
C ALA A 18 30.63 -21.17 -38.23
N GLY A 19 31.85 -20.95 -37.73
CA GLY A 19 33.06 -20.99 -38.52
C GLY A 19 34.23 -21.47 -37.70
N CYS A 20 34.14 -22.67 -37.11
CA CYS A 20 35.27 -23.57 -36.84
C CYS A 20 34.73 -24.91 -36.30
N ALA A 21 35.28 -26.00 -36.87
CA ALA A 21 35.20 -27.40 -36.46
C ALA A 21 34.40 -28.33 -37.41
N ARG A 22 34.99 -28.59 -38.58
CA ARG A 22 34.88 -29.92 -39.22
C ARG A 22 36.00 -30.80 -38.66
N GLY A 23 35.64 -31.89 -38.02
CA GLY A 23 36.56 -32.93 -37.55
C GLY A 23 35.79 -34.07 -36.88
N ASN A 24 35.75 -35.24 -37.53
CA ASN A 24 35.02 -36.43 -37.11
C ASN A 24 35.62 -37.12 -35.86
N ALA A 25 34.77 -37.50 -34.90
CA ALA A 25 34.78 -38.79 -34.18
C ALA A 25 33.54 -38.88 -33.25
N PRO A 26 32.90 -40.05 -33.06
CA PRO A 26 31.76 -40.19 -32.17
C PRO A 26 32.24 -40.24 -30.71
N VAL A 27 32.12 -39.13 -29.99
CA VAL A 27 32.31 -39.08 -28.53
C VAL A 27 30.95 -39.37 -27.88
N GLN A 28 30.90 -40.33 -26.97
CA GLN A 28 29.77 -40.51 -26.05
C GLN A 28 29.56 -39.19 -25.28
N VAL A 29 28.51 -38.44 -25.66
CA VAL A 29 28.18 -37.17 -25.03
C VAL A 29 27.54 -37.46 -23.67
N ALA A 30 28.33 -37.33 -22.60
CA ALA A 30 27.79 -37.19 -21.25
C ALA A 30 26.73 -36.08 -21.25
N ARG A 31 25.58 -36.32 -20.61
CA ARG A 31 24.53 -35.30 -20.45
C ARG A 31 25.19 -34.03 -19.87
N PRO A 32 25.04 -32.84 -20.50
CA PRO A 32 25.60 -31.63 -19.94
C PRO A 32 24.98 -31.38 -18.55
N ALA A 33 25.82 -31.05 -17.58
CA ALA A 33 25.39 -30.72 -16.23
C ALA A 33 24.39 -29.54 -16.25
N ALA A 34 23.45 -29.52 -15.31
CA ALA A 34 22.50 -28.42 -15.18
C ALA A 34 23.25 -27.10 -14.86
N ASP A 35 22.77 -25.99 -15.42
CA ASP A 35 23.26 -24.66 -15.05
C ASP A 35 22.63 -24.25 -13.72
N GLU A 36 23.37 -24.41 -12.63
CA GLU A 36 22.92 -23.95 -11.32
C GLU A 36 23.27 -22.48 -11.09
N LYS A 37 22.31 -21.74 -10.53
CA LYS A 37 22.43 -20.34 -10.09
C LYS A 37 21.98 -20.23 -8.63
N PRO A 38 22.76 -20.73 -7.65
CA PRO A 38 22.37 -20.74 -6.24
C PRO A 38 22.01 -19.36 -5.68
N GLU A 39 22.70 -18.31 -6.11
CA GLU A 39 22.46 -16.90 -5.74
C GLU A 39 21.06 -16.40 -6.18
N HIS A 40 20.49 -17.03 -7.20
CA HIS A 40 19.16 -16.75 -7.73
C HIS A 40 18.13 -17.84 -7.39
N ASN A 41 18.53 -18.90 -6.68
CA ASN A 41 17.70 -20.04 -6.28
C ASN A 41 17.05 -20.79 -7.45
N PHE A 42 17.75 -20.95 -8.57
CA PHE A 42 17.27 -21.77 -9.68
C PHE A 42 18.38 -22.60 -10.31
N ARG A 43 17.97 -23.68 -10.97
CA ARG A 43 18.80 -24.45 -11.90
C ARG A 43 18.07 -24.55 -13.24
N PHE A 44 18.84 -24.65 -14.31
CA PHE A 44 18.30 -24.78 -15.66
C PHE A 44 18.90 -25.99 -16.36
N ARG A 45 18.05 -26.86 -16.88
CA ARG A 45 18.45 -28.03 -17.66
C ARG A 45 18.74 -27.60 -19.11
N PRO A 46 19.95 -27.83 -19.63
CA PRO A 46 20.29 -27.43 -20.99
C PRO A 46 19.33 -28.05 -22.04
N PRO A 47 18.82 -27.26 -22.99
CA PRO A 47 17.74 -27.66 -23.91
C PRO A 47 18.20 -28.53 -25.10
N GLY A 48 19.33 -29.23 -24.94
CA GLY A 48 19.91 -30.13 -25.95
C GLY A 48 20.89 -29.45 -26.92
N PRO A 49 21.47 -30.22 -27.86
CA PRO A 49 22.62 -29.81 -28.66
C PRO A 49 22.33 -28.74 -29.73
N ALA A 50 21.06 -28.46 -30.03
CA ALA A 50 20.67 -27.43 -30.99
C ALA A 50 20.79 -26.00 -30.40
N TRP A 51 21.03 -25.89 -29.10
CA TRP A 51 21.13 -24.63 -28.38
C TRP A 51 22.56 -24.40 -27.90
N ALA A 52 23.04 -23.18 -28.13
CA ALA A 52 24.31 -22.70 -27.60
C ALA A 52 24.07 -21.85 -26.36
N ARG A 53 24.86 -22.09 -25.31
CA ARG A 53 24.91 -21.18 -24.15
C ARG A 53 25.63 -19.90 -24.58
N VAL A 54 25.04 -18.75 -24.26
CA VAL A 54 25.61 -17.43 -24.57
C VAL A 54 25.93 -16.72 -23.25
N ASP A 55 26.99 -15.92 -23.23
CA ASP A 55 27.23 -15.02 -22.11
C ASP A 55 26.16 -13.91 -22.12
N PRO A 56 25.35 -13.77 -21.05
CA PRO A 56 24.33 -12.72 -20.96
C PRO A 56 24.88 -11.32 -21.21
N LEU A 57 26.15 -11.03 -20.89
CA LEU A 57 26.76 -9.71 -21.13
C LEU A 57 26.77 -9.30 -22.61
N HIS A 58 26.67 -10.25 -23.54
CA HIS A 58 26.61 -9.97 -24.98
C HIS A 58 25.18 -9.75 -25.52
N ILE A 59 24.14 -10.01 -24.72
CA ILE A 59 22.73 -9.88 -25.13
C ILE A 59 22.02 -8.87 -24.22
N ASP A 60 22.02 -9.12 -22.92
CA ASP A 60 21.45 -8.26 -21.88
C ASP A 60 22.16 -8.52 -20.55
N PRO A 61 22.99 -7.57 -20.06
CA PRO A 61 23.69 -7.70 -18.77
C PRO A 61 22.78 -7.91 -17.56
N ALA A 62 21.47 -7.63 -17.67
CA ALA A 62 20.52 -7.87 -16.59
C ALA A 62 20.04 -9.34 -16.51
N ALA A 63 20.29 -10.16 -17.53
CA ALA A 63 19.88 -11.56 -17.55
C ALA A 63 20.84 -12.45 -16.72
N ALA A 64 20.29 -13.38 -15.97
CA ALA A 64 21.06 -14.35 -15.18
C ALA A 64 21.56 -15.54 -16.03
N LEU A 65 20.89 -15.80 -17.15
CA LEU A 65 21.17 -16.91 -18.07
C LEU A 65 20.73 -16.55 -19.49
N ALA A 66 21.47 -17.02 -20.49
CA ALA A 66 21.16 -16.82 -21.90
C ALA A 66 21.48 -18.06 -22.75
N TYR A 67 20.59 -18.35 -23.69
CA TYR A 67 20.74 -19.39 -24.71
C TYR A 67 20.30 -18.86 -26.07
N ALA A 68 20.93 -19.34 -27.14
CA ALA A 68 20.54 -19.01 -28.51
C ALA A 68 20.56 -20.27 -29.39
N ARG A 69 19.68 -20.27 -30.39
CA ARG A 69 19.58 -21.31 -31.41
C ARG A 69 19.46 -20.64 -32.76
N SER A 70 20.13 -21.18 -33.78
CA SER A 70 20.21 -20.55 -35.10
C SER A 70 19.19 -21.08 -36.14
N ARG A 71 18.49 -22.19 -35.84
CA ARG A 71 17.48 -22.80 -36.75
C ARG A 71 16.35 -23.51 -35.97
N PRO A 72 15.15 -22.93 -35.85
CA PRO A 72 14.83 -21.52 -36.14
C PRO A 72 15.68 -20.56 -35.29
N ASP A 73 15.80 -19.31 -35.70
CA ASP A 73 16.53 -18.29 -34.93
C ASP A 73 15.72 -17.89 -33.69
N ILE A 74 16.17 -18.35 -32.52
CA ILE A 74 15.50 -18.13 -31.24
C ILE A 74 16.54 -17.76 -30.20
N SER A 75 16.27 -16.69 -29.47
CA SER A 75 17.01 -16.30 -28.28
C SER A 75 16.17 -16.53 -27.04
N PHE A 76 16.82 -16.86 -25.93
CA PHE A 76 16.20 -17.15 -24.65
C PHE A 76 17.00 -16.54 -23.50
N LEU A 77 16.30 -15.87 -22.58
CA LEU A 77 16.87 -15.24 -21.39
C LEU A 77 16.08 -15.61 -20.13
N VAL A 78 16.78 -15.65 -19.01
CA VAL A 78 16.17 -15.75 -17.67
C VAL A 78 16.53 -14.52 -16.85
N TYR A 79 15.51 -13.80 -16.38
CA TYR A 79 15.65 -12.67 -15.46
C TYR A 79 15.19 -13.06 -14.07
N VAL A 80 15.89 -12.55 -13.04
CA VAL A 80 15.54 -12.78 -11.64
C VAL A 80 15.55 -11.47 -10.88
N GLU A 81 14.38 -11.07 -10.39
CA GLU A 81 14.17 -9.82 -9.67
C GLU A 81 13.73 -10.06 -8.22
N ARG A 82 14.02 -9.08 -7.36
CA ARG A 82 13.59 -9.04 -5.95
C ARG A 82 12.82 -7.74 -5.72
N PRO A 83 11.52 -7.69 -6.07
CA PRO A 83 10.75 -6.44 -6.07
C PRO A 83 10.55 -5.83 -4.66
N GLY A 84 10.85 -6.57 -3.60
CA GLY A 84 10.77 -6.11 -2.20
C GLY A 84 9.37 -6.22 -1.60
N ALA A 85 8.32 -6.07 -2.41
CA ALA A 85 6.93 -6.42 -2.11
C ALA A 85 6.38 -7.31 -3.24
N GLU A 86 5.37 -8.15 -2.96
CA GLU A 86 4.66 -8.89 -4.01
C GLU A 86 4.02 -7.91 -5.00
N MET A 87 4.17 -8.18 -6.30
CA MET A 87 3.64 -7.34 -7.34
C MET A 87 2.47 -8.04 -8.02
N PRO A 88 1.31 -7.37 -8.22
CA PRO A 88 0.26 -7.91 -9.07
C PRO A 88 0.83 -8.21 -10.47
N VAL A 89 0.48 -9.38 -11.02
CA VAL A 89 1.01 -9.82 -12.32
C VAL A 89 0.62 -8.87 -13.45
N GLU A 90 -0.55 -8.23 -13.34
CA GLU A 90 -1.05 -7.21 -14.26
C GLU A 90 -0.09 -6.00 -14.32
N GLY A 91 0.53 -5.65 -13.19
CA GLY A 91 1.53 -4.60 -13.11
C GLY A 91 2.81 -4.96 -13.86
N VAL A 92 3.24 -6.23 -13.74
CA VAL A 92 4.40 -6.78 -14.47
C VAL A 92 4.12 -6.77 -15.98
N LEU A 93 2.98 -7.30 -16.41
CA LEU A 93 2.56 -7.34 -17.80
C LEU A 93 2.41 -5.95 -18.43
N SER A 94 1.82 -5.00 -17.69
CA SER A 94 1.68 -3.61 -18.15
C SER A 94 3.03 -2.93 -18.34
N SER A 95 3.99 -3.23 -17.45
CA SER A 95 5.35 -2.71 -17.58
C SER A 95 6.08 -3.31 -18.77
N TRP A 96 5.99 -4.62 -18.95
CA TRP A 96 6.59 -5.32 -20.07
C TRP A 96 6.02 -4.84 -21.41
N LYS A 97 4.70 -4.65 -21.52
CA LYS A 97 4.05 -4.08 -22.71
C LYS A 97 4.60 -2.70 -23.05
N ARG A 98 4.65 -1.77 -22.09
CA ARG A 98 5.18 -0.41 -22.32
C ARG A 98 6.63 -0.42 -22.79
N GLN A 99 7.42 -1.38 -22.29
CA GLN A 99 8.81 -1.55 -22.73
C GLN A 99 8.89 -2.07 -24.17
N LEU A 100 8.07 -3.05 -24.55
CA LEU A 100 8.01 -3.50 -25.94
C LEU A 100 7.54 -2.37 -26.87
N GLU A 101 6.56 -1.57 -26.44
CA GLU A 101 6.07 -0.41 -27.21
C GLU A 101 7.11 0.70 -27.35
N SER A 102 7.99 0.91 -26.36
CA SER A 102 9.07 1.91 -26.48
C SER A 102 10.17 1.49 -27.45
N GLN A 103 10.31 0.17 -27.69
CA GLN A 103 11.26 -0.40 -28.63
C GLN A 103 10.64 -0.65 -30.01
N ALA A 104 9.32 -0.85 -30.07
CA ALA A 104 8.57 -1.07 -31.29
C ALA A 104 8.18 0.27 -31.94
N GLY A 105 8.08 0.26 -33.28
CA GLY A 105 7.55 1.41 -34.03
C GLY A 105 6.03 1.56 -33.94
N GLY A 106 5.35 1.02 -32.91
CA GLY A 106 3.89 0.98 -32.84
C GLY A 106 3.35 0.17 -31.66
N ALA A 107 2.01 0.01 -31.64
CA ALA A 107 1.29 -0.70 -30.59
C ALA A 107 1.68 -2.19 -30.53
N VAL A 108 1.74 -2.74 -29.31
CA VAL A 108 2.06 -4.15 -29.06
C VAL A 108 0.79 -4.90 -28.66
N GLU A 109 0.52 -5.97 -29.40
CA GLU A 109 -0.50 -6.94 -29.02
C GLU A 109 0.07 -7.87 -27.95
N LEU A 110 -0.61 -7.96 -26.81
CA LEU A 110 -0.22 -8.82 -25.68
C LEU A 110 -1.43 -9.63 -25.24
N THR A 111 -1.25 -10.95 -25.16
CA THR A 111 -2.22 -11.88 -24.56
C THR A 111 -1.55 -12.62 -23.42
N SER A 112 -2.31 -13.03 -22.40
CA SER A 112 -1.76 -13.77 -21.28
C SER A 112 -2.76 -14.76 -20.69
N GLY A 113 -2.26 -15.79 -20.02
CA GLY A 113 -3.07 -16.80 -19.34
C GLY A 113 -2.25 -17.65 -18.37
N PRO A 114 -2.91 -18.45 -17.53
CA PRO A 114 -2.23 -19.35 -16.61
C PRO A 114 -1.36 -20.36 -17.36
N PHE A 115 -0.18 -20.64 -16.83
CA PHE A 115 0.74 -21.66 -17.34
C PHE A 115 1.52 -22.27 -16.19
N GLU A 116 1.68 -23.59 -16.23
CA GLU A 116 2.41 -24.36 -15.23
C GLU A 116 3.44 -25.27 -15.90
N ALA A 117 4.64 -25.30 -15.35
CA ALA A 117 5.68 -26.27 -15.69
C ALA A 117 6.41 -26.67 -14.40
N HIS A 118 6.72 -27.96 -14.26
CA HIS A 118 7.42 -28.53 -13.10
C HIS A 118 6.80 -28.15 -11.73
N GLY A 119 5.47 -28.08 -11.65
CA GLY A 119 4.76 -27.74 -10.41
C GLY A 119 4.91 -26.27 -9.99
N LEU A 120 5.43 -25.42 -10.86
CA LEU A 120 5.51 -23.98 -10.67
C LEU A 120 4.37 -23.31 -11.43
N PRO A 121 3.33 -22.80 -10.75
CA PRO A 121 2.30 -22.01 -11.41
C PRO A 121 2.84 -20.62 -11.74
N GLY A 122 2.47 -20.11 -12.90
CA GLY A 122 2.79 -18.75 -13.32
C GLY A 122 1.85 -18.26 -14.42
N THR A 123 2.24 -17.16 -15.05
CA THR A 123 1.50 -16.56 -16.16
C THR A 123 2.35 -16.58 -17.40
N ARG A 124 1.84 -17.21 -18.46
CA ARG A 124 2.44 -17.11 -19.79
C ARG A 124 1.81 -15.94 -20.52
N ALA A 125 2.65 -15.08 -21.08
CA ALA A 125 2.25 -13.97 -21.90
C ALA A 125 2.94 -14.03 -23.26
N VAL A 126 2.17 -13.76 -24.30
CA VAL A 126 2.63 -13.77 -25.70
C VAL A 126 2.46 -12.37 -26.24
N ALA A 127 3.52 -11.83 -26.82
CA ALA A 127 3.49 -10.51 -27.44
C ALA A 127 4.01 -10.55 -28.88
N MET A 128 3.46 -9.68 -29.73
CA MET A 128 3.96 -9.44 -31.09
C MET A 128 4.30 -7.98 -31.27
N ALA A 129 5.50 -7.70 -31.77
CA ALA A 129 5.99 -6.35 -31.97
C ALA A 129 6.78 -6.23 -33.28
N THR A 130 6.82 -5.02 -33.85
CA THR A 130 7.70 -4.71 -34.99
C THR A 130 8.89 -3.90 -34.50
N VAL A 131 10.06 -4.54 -34.47
CA VAL A 131 11.31 -3.95 -33.96
C VAL A 131 12.27 -3.78 -35.14
N GLN A 132 12.70 -2.55 -35.40
CA GLN A 132 13.58 -2.22 -36.54
C GLN A 132 13.11 -2.77 -37.89
N GLY A 133 11.79 -2.79 -38.12
CA GLY A 133 11.17 -3.30 -39.35
C GLY A 133 10.96 -4.82 -39.41
N ALA A 134 11.47 -5.59 -38.44
CA ALA A 134 11.24 -7.03 -38.34
C ALA A 134 10.08 -7.34 -37.39
N LYS A 135 9.17 -8.24 -37.79
CA LYS A 135 8.10 -8.75 -36.92
C LYS A 135 8.65 -9.85 -36.01
N VAL A 136 8.57 -9.63 -34.70
CA VAL A 136 9.09 -10.52 -33.67
C VAL A 136 7.93 -11.01 -32.81
N VAL A 137 7.97 -12.29 -32.44
CA VAL A 137 7.06 -12.87 -31.44
C VAL A 137 7.84 -13.19 -30.17
N TYR A 138 7.26 -12.85 -29.03
CA TYR A 138 7.81 -13.05 -27.70
C TYR A 138 6.94 -14.00 -26.89
N GLU A 139 7.59 -14.88 -26.16
CA GLU A 139 7.03 -15.84 -25.22
C GLU A 139 7.65 -15.55 -23.85
N ASN A 140 6.84 -15.09 -22.90
CA ASN A 140 7.31 -14.77 -21.55
C ASN A 140 6.55 -15.62 -20.52
N TRP A 141 7.26 -16.39 -19.72
CA TRP A 141 6.69 -17.06 -18.55
C TRP A 141 7.14 -16.38 -17.26
N ILE A 142 6.16 -15.86 -16.54
CA ILE A 142 6.33 -15.06 -15.33
C ILE A 142 5.96 -15.90 -14.13
N VAL A 143 6.91 -16.08 -13.20
CA VAL A 143 6.73 -16.85 -11.96
C VAL A 143 7.07 -15.99 -10.77
N GLN A 144 6.15 -15.86 -9.82
CA GLN A 144 6.42 -15.22 -8.53
C GLN A 144 6.47 -16.26 -7.42
N ARG A 145 7.57 -16.29 -6.66
CA ARG A 145 7.74 -17.23 -5.55
C ARG A 145 8.63 -16.65 -4.48
N ASN A 146 8.13 -16.62 -3.24
CA ASN A 146 8.91 -16.32 -2.03
C ASN A 146 9.75 -15.03 -2.12
N GLY A 147 9.18 -13.95 -2.67
CA GLY A 147 9.86 -12.65 -2.82
C GLY A 147 10.80 -12.54 -4.02
N ARG A 148 10.78 -13.51 -4.95
CA ARG A 148 11.46 -13.44 -6.24
C ARG A 148 10.43 -13.41 -7.38
N LEU A 149 10.76 -12.65 -8.42
CA LEU A 149 10.06 -12.64 -9.71
C LEU A 149 11.03 -13.21 -10.76
N TYR A 150 10.64 -14.31 -11.40
CA TYR A 150 11.37 -14.91 -12.51
C TYR A 150 10.63 -14.60 -13.80
N GLN A 151 11.36 -14.16 -14.82
CA GLN A 151 10.84 -14.00 -16.18
C GLN A 151 11.69 -14.82 -17.13
N LEU A 152 11.06 -15.79 -17.80
CA LEU A 152 11.69 -16.64 -18.80
C LEU A 152 11.20 -16.18 -20.16
N LEU A 153 12.08 -15.53 -20.92
CA LEU A 153 11.74 -14.85 -22.16
C LEU A 153 12.39 -15.55 -23.35
N ALA A 154 11.59 -16.07 -24.27
CA ALA A 154 12.04 -16.54 -25.58
C ALA A 154 11.48 -15.65 -26.69
N TRP A 155 12.24 -15.41 -27.75
CA TRP A 155 11.74 -14.69 -28.92
C TRP A 155 12.41 -15.12 -30.22
N GLY A 156 11.70 -14.90 -31.33
CA GLY A 156 12.17 -15.22 -32.67
C GLY A 156 11.30 -14.56 -33.73
N ALA A 157 11.55 -14.89 -35.01
CA ALA A 157 10.79 -14.32 -36.13
C ALA A 157 9.30 -14.70 -36.04
N ALA A 158 8.41 -13.72 -36.26
CA ALA A 158 6.96 -13.97 -36.23
C ALA A 158 6.50 -14.98 -37.30
N ALA A 159 7.25 -15.11 -38.41
CA ALA A 159 7.01 -16.12 -39.44
C ALA A 159 7.21 -17.56 -38.92
N GLU A 160 8.02 -17.74 -37.86
CA GLU A 160 8.32 -19.03 -37.24
C GLU A 160 7.57 -19.23 -35.92
N ARG A 161 6.47 -18.49 -35.71
CA ARG A 161 5.73 -18.44 -34.43
C ARG A 161 5.43 -19.81 -33.81
N ALA A 162 4.97 -20.77 -34.60
CA ALA A 162 4.65 -22.11 -34.09
C ALA A 162 5.90 -22.84 -33.54
N ALA A 163 7.06 -22.62 -34.18
CA ALA A 163 8.32 -23.17 -33.70
C ALA A 163 8.81 -22.42 -32.45
N VAL A 164 8.70 -21.08 -32.41
CA VAL A 164 9.04 -20.29 -31.22
C VAL A 164 8.21 -20.73 -30.01
N GLU A 165 6.89 -20.89 -30.16
CA GLU A 165 6.02 -21.36 -29.08
C GLU A 165 6.43 -22.74 -28.57
N LYS A 166 6.64 -23.69 -29.47
CA LYS A 166 7.00 -25.07 -29.12
C LYS A 166 8.34 -25.12 -28.36
N GLU A 167 9.32 -24.38 -28.84
CA GLU A 167 10.66 -24.33 -28.26
C GLU A 167 10.66 -23.57 -26.93
N ALA A 168 9.94 -22.46 -26.82
CA ALA A 168 9.77 -21.72 -25.57
C ALA A 168 9.18 -22.60 -24.46
N ARG A 169 8.13 -23.39 -24.76
CA ARG A 169 7.56 -24.34 -23.79
C ARG A 169 8.57 -25.40 -23.35
N THR A 170 9.40 -25.88 -24.28
CA THR A 170 10.48 -26.84 -23.96
C THR A 170 11.52 -26.21 -23.04
N LEU A 171 11.92 -24.96 -23.33
CA LEU A 171 12.84 -24.19 -22.49
C LEU A 171 12.26 -23.91 -21.09
N PHE A 172 10.99 -23.53 -21.00
CA PHE A 172 10.32 -23.31 -19.71
C PHE A 172 10.30 -24.59 -18.87
N GLY A 173 10.13 -25.75 -19.51
CA GLY A 173 10.31 -27.06 -18.88
C GLY A 173 11.74 -27.38 -18.42
N GLY A 174 12.74 -26.57 -18.76
CA GLY A 174 14.10 -26.70 -18.25
C GLY A 174 14.32 -26.05 -16.88
N PHE A 175 13.38 -25.23 -16.39
CA PHE A 175 13.56 -24.39 -15.21
C PHE A 175 13.03 -25.05 -13.94
N GLU A 176 13.89 -25.13 -12.91
CA GLU A 176 13.56 -25.69 -11.60
C GLU A 176 14.11 -24.80 -10.48
N LEU A 177 13.38 -24.69 -9.38
CA LEU A 177 13.90 -24.04 -8.17
C LEU A 177 14.84 -25.01 -7.43
N ILE A 178 15.98 -24.51 -6.95
CA ILE A 178 16.92 -25.32 -6.14
C ILE A 178 16.27 -25.65 -4.79
N ASP A 179 15.73 -24.64 -4.10
CA ASP A 179 14.93 -24.79 -2.89
C ASP A 179 13.58 -24.06 -3.05
N PRO A 180 12.46 -24.79 -3.25
CA PRO A 180 11.13 -24.20 -3.36
C PRO A 180 10.63 -23.46 -2.11
N ALA A 181 11.26 -23.66 -0.95
CA ALA A 181 10.93 -23.00 0.32
C ALA A 181 11.78 -21.74 0.61
N ALA A 182 12.90 -21.56 -0.10
CA ALA A 182 13.80 -20.43 0.14
C ALA A 182 13.14 -19.07 -0.15
N ARG A 183 13.22 -18.15 0.82
CA ARG A 183 12.74 -16.76 0.71
C ARG A 183 13.87 -15.81 0.33
N ALA A 184 13.58 -14.82 -0.52
CA ALA A 184 14.51 -13.74 -0.78
C ALA A 184 14.68 -12.87 0.47
N ALA A 185 15.92 -12.52 0.81
CA ALA A 185 16.17 -11.52 1.85
C ALA A 185 15.54 -10.17 1.44
N PRO A 186 14.96 -9.40 2.38
CA PRO A 186 14.43 -8.07 2.09
C PRO A 186 15.51 -7.17 1.49
N VAL A 187 15.16 -6.39 0.46
CA VAL A 187 16.09 -5.41 -0.12
C VAL A 187 16.30 -4.30 0.92
N ARG A 188 17.44 -4.31 1.61
CA ARG A 188 17.80 -3.27 2.58
C ARG A 188 18.45 -2.09 1.85
N ARG A 189 18.01 -0.86 2.15
CA ARG A 189 18.62 0.37 1.64
C ARG A 189 19.08 1.24 2.80
N PRO A 190 20.22 1.94 2.70
CA PRO A 190 20.63 2.88 3.74
C PRO A 190 19.56 3.93 3.99
N ALA A 191 19.36 4.26 5.27
CA ALA A 191 18.52 5.37 5.68
C ALA A 191 19.10 6.66 5.09
N ARG A 192 18.23 7.45 4.44
CA ARG A 192 18.64 8.72 3.86
C ARG A 192 18.39 9.85 4.86
N PRO A 193 19.18 10.93 4.80
CA PRO A 193 18.82 12.18 5.46
C PRO A 193 17.40 12.57 5.04
N TYR A 194 16.59 12.98 6.01
CA TYR A 194 15.22 13.37 5.79
C TYR A 194 14.96 14.73 6.44
N ALA A 195 14.18 15.56 5.76
CA ALA A 195 13.69 16.82 6.28
C ALA A 195 12.21 16.98 5.92
N SER A 196 11.36 17.13 6.93
CA SER A 196 9.95 17.43 6.74
C SER A 196 9.81 18.91 6.38
N ARG A 197 9.46 19.19 5.12
CA ARG A 197 9.25 20.58 4.66
C ARG A 197 8.06 21.25 5.35
N GLU A 198 7.05 20.46 5.71
CA GLU A 198 5.82 20.94 6.35
C GLU A 198 6.04 21.18 7.84
N ALA A 199 6.60 20.18 8.54
CA ALA A 199 6.72 20.22 9.98
C ALA A 199 8.03 20.88 10.47
N GLY A 200 9.05 21.07 9.62
CA GLY A 200 10.27 21.79 9.99
C GLY A 200 11.25 21.02 10.84
N TRP A 201 11.21 19.68 10.84
CA TRP A 201 12.19 18.83 11.51
C TRP A 201 13.04 18.06 10.50
N SER A 202 14.24 17.63 10.91
CA SER A 202 15.12 16.81 10.08
C SER A 202 15.87 15.77 10.90
N ILE A 203 16.28 14.68 10.24
CA ILE A 203 17.08 13.62 10.84
C ILE A 203 18.10 13.10 9.81
N ASP A 204 19.33 12.90 10.27
CA ASP A 204 20.38 12.22 9.50
C ASP A 204 21.03 11.16 10.39
N LEU A 205 20.72 9.90 10.11
CA LEU A 205 21.17 8.76 10.89
C LEU A 205 22.53 8.22 10.44
N GLY A 206 22.89 8.41 9.17
CA GLY A 206 24.03 7.75 8.56
C GLY A 206 23.98 6.21 8.62
N ALA A 207 25.11 5.57 8.29
CA ALA A 207 25.28 4.13 8.53
C ALA A 207 25.37 3.84 10.05
N PRO A 208 24.90 2.68 10.54
CA PRO A 208 24.40 1.51 9.81
C PRO A 208 22.86 1.47 9.67
N TRP A 209 22.17 2.60 9.80
CA TRP A 209 20.72 2.65 9.71
C TRP A 209 20.21 2.40 8.29
N MET A 210 19.10 1.67 8.19
CA MET A 210 18.46 1.26 6.96
C MET A 210 17.03 1.79 6.89
N GLU A 211 16.55 2.14 5.70
CA GLU A 211 15.20 2.63 5.42
C GLU A 211 14.14 1.59 5.79
N TRP A 212 13.18 1.96 6.64
CA TRP A 212 12.01 1.13 6.92
C TRP A 212 10.86 1.49 5.97
N ARG A 213 10.87 0.88 4.78
CA ARG A 213 9.93 1.19 3.69
C ARG A 213 8.46 0.94 4.00
N ALA A 214 8.19 -0.06 4.83
CA ALA A 214 6.85 -0.47 5.23
C ALA A 214 6.45 0.13 6.59
N VAL A 215 7.03 1.27 6.98
CA VAL A 215 6.72 1.88 8.28
C VAL A 215 5.25 2.28 8.36
N GLN A 216 4.65 2.80 7.29
CA GLN A 216 3.24 3.22 7.28
C GLN A 216 2.25 2.05 7.37
N ASP A 217 2.65 0.85 6.95
CA ASP A 217 1.81 -0.35 7.10
C ASP A 217 1.64 -0.73 8.57
N ARG A 218 2.62 -0.38 9.42
CA ARG A 218 2.59 -0.62 10.87
C ARG A 218 2.19 0.59 11.68
N VAL A 219 2.62 1.77 11.26
CA VAL A 219 2.37 3.05 11.92
C VAL A 219 1.85 4.02 10.85
N PRO A 220 0.53 4.02 10.58
CA PRO A 220 -0.03 4.83 9.50
C PRO A 220 0.23 6.34 9.60
N ALA A 221 0.52 6.84 10.81
CA ALA A 221 0.86 8.24 11.05
C ALA A 221 2.34 8.58 10.77
N ALA A 222 3.19 7.60 10.49
CA ALA A 222 4.64 7.81 10.35
C ALA A 222 5.00 8.57 9.06
N GLU A 223 5.79 9.63 9.21
CA GLU A 223 6.47 10.32 8.13
C GLU A 223 7.83 9.69 7.80
N TYR A 224 8.49 9.08 8.79
CA TYR A 224 9.81 8.48 8.64
C TYR A 224 9.96 7.23 9.52
N GLY A 225 10.74 6.26 9.04
CA GLY A 225 11.15 5.10 9.81
C GLY A 225 12.48 4.54 9.34
N ALA A 226 13.27 4.04 10.28
CA ALA A 226 14.54 3.37 10.00
C ALA A 226 14.79 2.24 10.99
N THR A 227 15.62 1.27 10.58
CA THR A 227 16.05 0.13 11.41
C THR A 227 17.56 -0.05 11.40
N CYS A 228 18.10 -0.58 12.48
CA CYS A 228 19.51 -0.93 12.65
C CYS A 228 19.62 -2.19 13.52
N GLY A 229 19.92 -3.34 12.91
CA GLY A 229 19.77 -4.62 13.61
C GLY A 229 18.32 -4.81 14.09
N ASP A 230 18.15 -4.99 15.40
CA ASP A 230 16.85 -5.07 16.09
C ASP A 230 16.34 -3.72 16.62
N ALA A 231 17.13 -2.65 16.49
CA ALA A 231 16.69 -1.30 16.81
C ALA A 231 15.85 -0.69 15.69
N SER A 232 14.87 0.12 16.08
CA SER A 232 14.04 0.88 15.15
C SER A 232 13.78 2.28 15.68
N VAL A 233 13.54 3.20 14.75
CA VAL A 233 13.02 4.53 15.02
C VAL A 233 11.86 4.83 14.08
N VAL A 234 10.86 5.52 14.60
CA VAL A 234 9.73 6.07 13.85
C VAL A 234 9.49 7.50 14.26
N VAL A 235 9.13 8.34 13.30
CA VAL A 235 8.77 9.74 13.52
C VAL A 235 7.45 10.03 12.82
N ALA A 236 6.51 10.61 13.56
CA ALA A 236 5.24 11.12 13.05
C ALA A 236 5.11 12.59 13.45
N SER A 237 4.64 13.45 12.55
CA SER A 237 4.33 14.83 12.88
C SER A 237 2.96 15.25 12.39
N VAL A 238 2.47 16.34 12.98
CA VAL A 238 1.17 16.93 12.70
C VAL A 238 1.33 18.46 12.59
N PRO A 239 0.81 19.09 11.55
CA PRO A 239 0.74 20.54 11.49
C PRO A 239 -0.29 21.06 12.50
N LEU A 240 0.04 22.13 13.20
CA LEU A 240 -0.83 22.74 14.21
C LEU A 240 -1.85 23.70 13.62
N LEU A 241 -1.69 24.12 12.36
CA LEU A 241 -2.65 24.96 11.63
C LEU A 241 -3.00 26.27 12.38
N GLY A 242 -2.03 26.82 13.12
CA GLY A 242 -2.19 28.01 13.93
C GLY A 242 -2.76 27.79 15.34
N HIS A 243 -3.14 26.56 15.70
CA HIS A 243 -3.53 26.21 17.07
C HIS A 243 -2.31 26.08 17.98
N ARG A 244 -2.51 26.30 19.28
CA ARG A 244 -1.47 26.18 20.31
C ARG A 244 -1.96 25.30 21.45
N PRO A 245 -2.00 23.97 21.25
CA PRO A 245 -2.51 23.06 22.26
C PRO A 245 -1.55 23.02 23.45
N PRO A 246 -2.05 23.09 24.69
CA PRO A 246 -1.23 22.92 25.88
C PRO A 246 -0.55 21.55 25.92
N LEU A 247 0.64 21.49 26.52
CA LEU A 247 1.45 20.26 26.58
C LEU A 247 0.73 19.09 27.25
N ASP A 248 -0.07 19.35 28.29
CA ASP A 248 -0.81 18.33 29.04
C ASP A 248 -1.83 17.57 28.19
N VAL A 249 -2.41 18.22 27.17
CA VAL A 249 -3.36 17.61 26.22
C VAL A 249 -2.70 17.18 24.91
N ALA A 250 -1.67 17.89 24.46
CA ALA A 250 -0.99 17.61 23.20
C ALA A 250 -0.08 16.38 23.28
N VAL A 251 0.63 16.17 24.39
CA VAL A 251 1.50 14.99 24.58
C VAL A 251 0.72 13.68 24.47
N PRO A 252 -0.38 13.43 25.21
CA PRO A 252 -1.14 12.21 25.02
C PRO A 252 -1.77 12.11 23.63
N ALA A 253 -2.12 13.24 23.00
CA ALA A 253 -2.63 13.24 21.63
C ALA A 253 -1.57 12.78 20.61
N LEU A 254 -0.34 13.26 20.75
CA LEU A 254 0.81 12.81 19.97
C LEU A 254 1.09 11.31 20.18
N LEU A 255 1.10 10.85 21.44
CA LEU A 255 1.35 9.44 21.76
C LEU A 255 0.28 8.49 21.19
N SER A 256 -0.96 8.97 21.04
CA SER A 256 -2.03 8.18 20.41
C SER A 256 -1.78 7.88 18.92
N LEU A 257 -0.96 8.69 18.23
CA LEU A 257 -0.57 8.44 16.84
C LEU A 257 0.30 7.19 16.68
N LEU A 258 1.00 6.81 17.75
CA LEU A 258 1.81 5.60 17.83
C LEU A 258 1.13 4.48 18.63
N GLU A 259 -0.15 4.66 18.98
CA GLU A 259 -0.96 3.71 19.75
C GLU A 259 -0.34 3.32 21.12
N VAL A 260 0.40 4.25 21.73
CA VAL A 260 1.01 4.02 23.05
C VAL A 260 -0.08 3.89 24.10
N ARG A 261 -0.14 2.73 24.75
CA ARG A 261 -1.09 2.43 25.82
C ARG A 261 -0.56 2.94 27.15
N ASN A 262 -1.47 3.34 28.05
CA ASN A 262 -1.16 3.77 29.41
C ASN A 262 -0.12 4.91 29.49
N ALA A 263 -0.10 5.79 28.47
CA ALA A 263 0.81 6.91 28.38
C ALA A 263 0.74 7.89 29.57
N GLN A 264 -0.37 7.89 30.32
CA GLN A 264 -0.53 8.69 31.53
C GLN A 264 0.37 8.24 32.69
N ASP A 265 0.74 6.97 32.73
CA ASP A 265 1.51 6.37 33.84
C ASP A 265 3.03 6.46 33.60
N LEU A 266 3.43 6.92 32.42
CA LEU A 266 4.83 7.02 32.05
C LEU A 266 5.50 8.23 32.70
N PRO A 267 6.73 8.08 33.23
CA PRO A 267 7.48 9.20 33.76
C PRO A 267 7.79 10.19 32.63
N ARG A 268 7.73 11.48 32.95
CA ARG A 268 7.91 12.57 31.98
C ARG A 268 9.12 13.39 32.36
N ARG A 269 10.05 13.55 31.42
CA ARG A 269 11.23 14.42 31.58
C ARG A 269 11.08 15.60 30.62
N PRO A 270 11.15 16.86 31.08
CA PRO A 270 11.13 18.01 30.19
C PRO A 270 12.23 17.89 29.13
N LEU A 271 11.87 18.18 27.88
CA LEU A 271 12.77 18.10 26.74
C LEU A 271 12.67 19.38 25.91
N ARG A 272 13.81 19.83 25.41
CA ARG A 272 13.91 20.95 24.46
C ARG A 272 14.84 20.56 23.32
N VAL A 273 14.37 20.73 22.09
CA VAL A 273 15.14 20.48 20.86
C VAL A 273 15.01 21.72 20.00
N GLY A 274 16.08 22.50 19.85
CA GLY A 274 16.01 23.82 19.24
C GLY A 274 14.98 24.72 19.95
N SER A 275 14.04 25.29 19.20
CA SER A 275 12.94 26.09 19.74
C SER A 275 11.76 25.25 20.26
N TRP A 276 11.72 23.95 19.96
CA TRP A 276 10.60 23.07 20.30
C TRP A 276 10.71 22.60 21.75
N THR A 277 9.55 22.46 22.40
CA THR A 277 9.46 22.04 23.79
C THR A 277 8.54 20.84 23.95
N GLY A 278 8.82 19.99 24.92
CA GLY A 278 8.07 18.77 25.07
C GLY A 278 8.54 17.91 26.21
N VAL A 279 8.34 16.60 26.06
CA VAL A 279 8.76 15.61 27.05
C VAL A 279 9.42 14.41 26.39
N GLU A 280 10.40 13.85 27.09
CA GLU A 280 10.85 12.48 26.91
C GLU A 280 10.11 11.57 27.89
N LEU A 281 9.65 10.42 27.40
CA LEU A 281 9.07 9.35 28.20
C LEU A 281 9.85 8.05 27.94
N PRO A 282 10.58 7.52 28.92
CA PRO A 282 11.10 6.16 28.82
C PRO A 282 9.93 5.17 28.91
N TYR A 283 9.98 4.15 28.08
CA TYR A 283 8.93 3.14 27.94
C TYR A 283 9.55 1.75 27.78
N GLN A 284 8.82 0.73 28.21
CA GLN A 284 9.18 -0.66 27.94
C GLN A 284 8.01 -1.30 27.21
N LEU A 285 8.35 -2.04 26.15
CA LEU A 285 7.36 -2.71 25.32
C LEU A 285 7.84 -4.12 25.00
N GLU A 286 6.91 -5.05 24.92
CA GLU A 286 7.18 -6.42 24.50
C GLU A 286 6.89 -6.56 23.00
N MET A 287 7.87 -7.06 22.25
CA MET A 287 7.75 -7.35 20.82
C MET A 287 8.20 -8.78 20.56
N ASN A 288 7.31 -9.59 19.99
CA ASN A 288 7.58 -10.99 19.64
C ASN A 288 8.17 -11.80 20.82
N GLY A 289 7.69 -11.58 22.03
CA GLY A 289 8.17 -12.26 23.24
C GLY A 289 9.50 -11.73 23.81
N ARG A 290 10.03 -10.61 23.29
CA ARG A 290 11.24 -9.95 23.79
C ARG A 290 10.91 -8.57 24.32
N TRP A 291 11.43 -8.25 25.50
CA TRP A 291 11.35 -6.91 26.07
C TRP A 291 12.30 -5.97 25.34
N MET A 292 11.80 -4.78 25.00
CA MET A 292 12.53 -3.73 24.32
C MET A 292 12.60 -2.49 25.21
N ARG A 293 13.78 -1.87 25.27
CA ARG A 293 13.96 -0.53 25.84
C ARG A 293 13.47 0.48 24.80
N SER A 294 12.56 1.36 25.18
CA SER A 294 12.02 2.40 24.29
C SER A 294 12.14 3.79 24.90
N ARG A 295 12.34 4.79 24.04
CA ARG A 295 12.28 6.21 24.37
C ARG A 295 11.30 6.88 23.42
N LEU A 296 10.42 7.70 23.98
CA LEU A 296 9.42 8.47 23.27
C LEU A 296 9.72 9.95 23.45
N TRP A 297 9.81 10.71 22.37
CA TRP A 297 9.85 12.17 22.39
C TRP A 297 8.54 12.70 21.86
N ALA A 298 7.86 13.55 22.65
CA ALA A 298 6.68 14.29 22.21
C ALA A 298 7.00 15.78 22.30
N LEU A 299 7.15 16.44 21.15
CA LEU A 299 7.63 17.81 20.99
C LEU A 299 6.57 18.69 20.31
N ILE A 300 6.51 19.96 20.71
CA ILE A 300 5.62 20.97 20.15
C ILE A 300 6.45 22.19 19.76
N GLY A 301 6.34 22.60 18.50
CA GLY A 301 6.84 23.87 17.97
C GLY A 301 5.70 24.82 17.64
N ASP A 302 6.01 25.91 16.93
CA ASP A 302 5.02 26.96 16.63
C ASP A 302 4.00 26.55 15.57
N GLU A 303 4.41 25.79 14.55
CA GLU A 303 3.59 25.44 13.40
C GLU A 303 3.30 23.93 13.29
N ALA A 304 4.01 23.10 14.07
CA ALA A 304 3.88 21.65 14.04
C ALA A 304 4.20 21.04 15.41
N ALA A 305 3.73 19.80 15.59
CA ALA A 305 4.07 18.94 16.72
C ALA A 305 4.52 17.59 16.20
N LEU A 306 5.33 16.88 16.99
CA LEU A 306 6.03 15.67 16.57
C LEU A 306 6.06 14.65 17.70
N VAL A 307 5.85 13.39 17.35
CA VAL A 307 6.16 12.24 18.18
C VAL A 307 7.23 11.39 17.49
N ALA A 308 8.30 11.09 18.21
CA ALA A 308 9.30 10.14 17.78
C ALA A 308 9.40 9.01 18.81
N ALA A 309 9.52 7.78 18.33
CA ALA A 309 9.78 6.64 19.17
C ALA A 309 11.00 5.91 18.66
N GLU A 310 11.91 5.58 19.56
CA GLU A 310 12.89 4.53 19.31
C GLU A 310 12.63 3.34 20.22
N TRP A 311 13.00 2.16 19.75
CA TRP A 311 13.08 0.97 20.58
C TRP A 311 14.22 0.08 20.12
N ARG A 312 14.84 -0.63 21.07
CA ARG A 312 15.94 -1.56 20.84
C ARG A 312 16.01 -2.60 21.95
N PRO A 313 16.70 -3.74 21.73
CA PRO A 313 16.97 -4.66 22.81
C PRO A 313 17.76 -4.01 23.94
N PRO A 314 17.50 -4.34 25.21
CA PRO A 314 18.22 -3.78 26.35
C PRO A 314 19.73 -4.04 26.32
N ASP A 315 20.14 -5.13 25.66
CA ASP A 315 21.52 -5.61 25.53
C ASP A 315 22.25 -5.08 24.29
N GLN A 316 21.57 -4.39 23.37
CA GLN A 316 22.21 -3.88 22.15
C GLN A 316 23.04 -2.62 22.45
N PRO A 317 24.35 -2.61 22.15
CA PRO A 317 25.22 -1.48 22.48
C PRO A 317 25.01 -0.30 21.53
N GLU A 318 25.17 0.93 22.05
CA GLU A 318 25.10 2.16 21.26
C GLU A 318 26.16 2.25 20.16
N SER A 319 27.30 1.57 20.33
CA SER A 319 28.35 1.47 19.31
C SER A 319 27.91 0.72 18.05
N GLU A 320 26.91 -0.16 18.17
CA GLU A 320 26.33 -0.86 17.01
C GLU A 320 25.32 0.02 16.28
N CYS A 321 24.47 0.71 17.04
CA CYS A 321 23.45 1.61 16.52
C CYS A 321 23.42 2.89 17.35
N ALA A 322 23.93 3.99 16.79
CA ALA A 322 23.90 5.30 17.42
C ALA A 322 22.47 5.69 17.81
N GLU A 323 22.31 6.50 18.86
CA GLU A 323 20.99 6.97 19.31
C GLU A 323 20.34 7.87 18.24
N PRO A 324 19.23 7.43 17.60
CA PRO A 324 18.61 8.11 16.49
C PRO A 324 17.88 9.38 16.93
N LEU A 325 17.30 9.41 18.13
CA LEU A 325 16.59 10.58 18.63
C LEU A 325 17.54 11.78 18.82
N GLU A 326 18.77 11.52 19.23
CA GLU A 326 19.82 12.56 19.38
C GLU A 326 20.27 13.15 18.03
N LYS A 327 19.86 12.56 16.89
CA LYS A 327 20.09 13.09 15.54
C LYS A 327 18.92 13.93 15.02
N LEU A 328 17.82 14.00 15.77
CA LEU A 328 16.65 14.78 15.40
C LEU A 328 16.91 16.26 15.66
N ASN A 329 16.70 17.07 14.62
CA ASN A 329 16.78 18.52 14.69
C ASN A 329 15.40 19.11 14.44
N ALA A 330 15.07 20.15 15.20
CA ALA A 330 13.81 20.85 15.08
C ALA A 330 14.06 22.32 14.71
N GLY A 331 13.44 22.75 13.62
CA GLY A 331 13.54 24.10 13.05
C GLY A 331 12.16 24.71 12.80
N PRO A 332 12.08 25.76 11.97
CA PRO A 332 10.80 26.40 11.65
C PRO A 332 9.97 25.52 10.70
N GLY A 333 8.72 25.24 11.08
CA GLY A 333 7.73 24.62 10.21
C GLY A 333 7.05 25.63 9.29
N GLN A 334 6.25 25.12 8.34
CA GLN A 334 5.44 25.96 7.47
C GLN A 334 4.04 26.14 8.05
N ARG A 335 3.52 27.38 8.03
CA ARG A 335 2.10 27.61 8.29
C ARG A 335 1.26 27.09 7.13
N LEU A 336 0.52 26.02 7.36
CA LEU A 336 -0.33 25.38 6.37
C LEU A 336 -1.80 25.74 6.52
N ARG A 337 -2.55 25.55 5.43
CA ARG A 337 -4.02 25.46 5.44
C ARG A 337 -4.42 23.99 5.42
N ALA A 338 -5.58 23.64 5.99
CA ALA A 338 -6.08 22.26 6.06
C ALA A 338 -6.06 21.51 4.71
N GLN A 339 -6.29 22.21 3.59
CA GLN A 339 -6.29 21.60 2.26
C GLN A 339 -4.90 21.10 1.82
N ALA A 340 -3.83 21.76 2.26
CA ALA A 340 -2.45 21.49 1.87
C ALA A 340 -1.78 20.37 2.68
N VAL A 341 -2.39 19.95 3.81
CA VAL A 341 -1.86 18.90 4.68
C VAL A 341 -1.86 17.55 3.95
N GLN A 342 -0.73 16.86 3.89
CA GLN A 342 -0.63 15.52 3.30
C GLN A 342 -1.20 14.46 4.27
N GLY A 343 -0.79 14.49 5.54
CA GLY A 343 -1.20 13.56 6.59
C GLY A 343 -2.55 13.87 7.25
N LYS A 344 -3.61 14.15 6.46
CA LYS A 344 -4.89 14.66 6.99
C LYS A 344 -5.50 13.78 8.08
N LEU A 345 -5.42 12.45 7.91
CA LEU A 345 -5.97 11.51 8.88
C LEU A 345 -5.22 11.54 10.22
N ALA A 346 -3.89 11.58 10.20
CA ALA A 346 -3.08 11.68 11.41
C ALA A 346 -3.31 13.02 12.13
N ALA A 347 -3.31 14.12 11.38
CA ALA A 347 -3.61 15.45 11.92
C ALA A 347 -5.03 15.51 12.52
N ALA A 348 -6.04 14.96 11.84
CA ALA A 348 -7.41 14.91 12.36
C ALA A 348 -7.52 14.06 13.63
N ARG A 349 -6.84 12.91 13.70
CA ARG A 349 -6.77 12.08 14.91
C ARG A 349 -6.15 12.84 16.07
N PHE A 350 -5.05 13.54 15.84
CA PHE A 350 -4.41 14.38 16.84
C PHE A 350 -5.37 15.45 17.38
N PHE A 351 -5.99 16.23 16.51
CA PHE A 351 -6.90 17.31 16.94
C PHE A 351 -8.12 16.79 17.71
N VAL A 352 -8.65 15.64 17.33
CA VAL A 352 -9.75 15.00 18.05
C VAL A 352 -9.32 14.56 19.44
N GLU A 353 -8.14 13.96 19.55
CA GLU A 353 -7.64 13.52 20.85
C GLU A 353 -7.35 14.72 21.76
N VAL A 354 -6.82 15.83 21.22
CA VAL A 354 -6.73 17.11 21.94
C VAL A 354 -8.12 17.59 22.39
N GLY A 355 -9.11 17.62 21.49
CA GLY A 355 -10.48 18.02 21.80
C GLY A 355 -11.11 17.17 22.89
N ARG A 356 -10.93 15.84 22.84
CA ARG A 356 -11.42 14.89 23.86
C ARG A 356 -10.80 15.17 25.23
N ARG A 357 -9.47 15.32 25.29
CA ARG A 357 -8.73 15.61 26.53
C ARG A 357 -9.13 16.95 27.16
N LEU A 358 -9.34 17.98 26.33
CA LEU A 358 -9.84 19.27 26.79
C LEU A 358 -11.23 19.15 27.40
N ARG A 359 -12.13 18.33 26.82
CA ARG A 359 -13.44 18.07 27.44
C ARG A 359 -13.34 17.32 28.76
N GLU A 360 -12.49 16.29 28.83
CA GLU A 360 -12.29 15.50 30.04
C GLU A 360 -11.73 16.34 31.20
N SER A 361 -10.95 17.38 30.88
CA SER A 361 -10.44 18.35 31.84
C SER A 361 -11.40 19.53 32.11
N GLY A 362 -12.66 19.49 31.63
CA GLY A 362 -13.66 20.53 31.84
C GLY A 362 -13.52 21.78 30.95
N ARG A 363 -12.53 21.81 30.05
CA ARG A 363 -12.23 22.93 29.13
C ARG A 363 -13.05 22.84 27.84
N GLN A 364 -14.37 22.72 27.99
CA GLN A 364 -15.28 22.43 26.88
C GLN A 364 -15.31 23.52 25.81
N ALA A 365 -15.16 24.79 26.18
CA ALA A 365 -15.14 25.90 25.23
C ALA A 365 -13.93 25.84 24.26
N GLU A 366 -12.76 25.44 24.76
CA GLU A 366 -11.53 25.33 23.97
C GLU A 366 -11.56 24.14 23.01
N SER A 367 -12.21 23.05 23.43
CA SER A 367 -12.33 21.80 22.68
C SER A 367 -12.99 21.96 21.30
N ALA A 368 -13.97 22.87 21.18
CA ALA A 368 -14.76 23.04 19.97
C ALA A 368 -13.91 23.41 18.74
N ALA A 369 -12.89 24.24 18.91
CA ALA A 369 -12.02 24.67 17.82
C ALA A 369 -11.21 23.51 17.23
N TYR A 370 -10.76 22.58 18.07
CA TYR A 370 -9.99 21.40 17.66
C TYR A 370 -10.85 20.38 16.92
N PHE A 371 -12.09 20.14 17.38
CA PHE A 371 -13.03 19.28 16.65
C PHE A 371 -13.40 19.88 15.29
N ALA A 372 -13.59 21.20 15.21
CA ALA A 372 -13.83 21.88 13.96
C ALA A 372 -12.66 21.70 12.97
N GLU A 373 -11.41 21.85 13.43
CA GLU A 373 -10.21 21.64 12.60
C GLU A 373 -10.09 20.20 12.10
N ALA A 374 -10.28 19.21 12.97
CA ALA A 374 -10.32 17.80 12.57
C ALA A 374 -11.39 17.56 11.49
N GLY A 375 -12.55 18.21 11.62
CA GLY A 375 -13.63 18.16 10.64
C GLY A 375 -13.28 18.77 9.29
N LEU A 376 -12.39 19.77 9.23
CA LEU A 376 -11.89 20.36 7.98
C LEU A 376 -10.86 19.46 7.29
N LEU A 377 -10.08 18.70 8.06
CA LEU A 377 -9.07 17.76 7.55
C LEU A 377 -9.70 16.49 6.98
N THR A 378 -10.76 15.99 7.62
CA THR A 378 -11.49 14.80 7.17
C THR A 378 -12.98 15.12 6.96
N PRO A 379 -13.33 15.90 5.93
CA PRO A 379 -14.72 16.32 5.68
C PRO A 379 -15.64 15.13 5.35
N ALA A 380 -15.08 14.05 4.81
CA ALA A 380 -15.82 12.85 4.42
C ALA A 380 -15.96 11.79 5.55
N ASP A 381 -15.33 12.00 6.72
CA ASP A 381 -15.35 11.03 7.83
C ASP A 381 -16.68 11.10 8.59
N PRO A 382 -17.49 10.01 8.60
CA PRO A 382 -18.78 9.97 9.29
C PRO A 382 -18.66 10.10 10.82
N ALA A 383 -17.64 9.50 11.43
CA ALA A 383 -17.47 9.54 12.89
C ALA A 383 -17.33 10.98 13.40
N ARG A 384 -16.72 11.86 12.59
CA ARG A 384 -16.58 13.29 12.91
C ARG A 384 -17.90 14.04 12.86
N LEU A 385 -18.76 13.69 11.91
CA LEU A 385 -20.09 14.28 11.84
C LEU A 385 -20.89 13.93 13.10
N VAL A 386 -20.80 12.68 13.56
CA VAL A 386 -21.44 12.22 14.80
C VAL A 386 -20.95 13.00 16.01
N ASP A 387 -19.64 13.14 16.20
CA ASP A 387 -19.06 13.89 17.33
C ASP A 387 -19.53 15.36 17.35
N GLU A 388 -19.46 16.03 16.20
CA GLU A 388 -19.84 17.43 16.04
C GLU A 388 -21.33 17.66 16.33
N VAL A 389 -22.20 16.83 15.77
CA VAL A 389 -23.65 16.92 15.98
C VAL A 389 -24.00 16.65 17.45
N ARG A 390 -23.37 15.67 18.10
CA ARG A 390 -23.59 15.38 19.53
C ARG A 390 -23.15 16.54 20.42
N ILE A 391 -22.08 17.25 20.08
CA ILE A 391 -21.65 18.46 20.78
C ILE A 391 -22.72 19.55 20.67
N LEU A 392 -23.21 19.81 19.46
CA LEU A 392 -24.24 20.82 19.21
C LEU A 392 -25.57 20.47 19.88
N GLN A 393 -25.97 19.20 19.86
CA GLN A 393 -27.16 18.70 20.55
C GLN A 393 -27.10 18.94 22.07
N ARG A 394 -25.98 18.59 22.71
CA ARG A 394 -25.80 18.82 24.16
C ARG A 394 -25.79 20.31 24.52
N ALA A 395 -25.35 21.16 23.60
CA ALA A 395 -25.41 22.61 23.73
C ALA A 395 -26.81 23.20 23.39
N GLY A 396 -27.81 22.37 23.07
CA GLY A 396 -29.15 22.83 22.68
C GLY A 396 -29.22 23.45 21.27
N ARG A 397 -28.13 23.44 20.49
CA ARG A 397 -28.00 24.10 19.18
C ARG A 397 -28.46 23.20 18.03
N ARG A 398 -29.71 22.71 18.09
CA ARG A 398 -30.25 21.72 17.13
C ARG A 398 -30.26 22.21 15.68
N ASP A 399 -30.74 23.43 15.42
CA ASP A 399 -30.82 23.94 14.03
C ASP A 399 -29.45 24.13 13.38
N GLU A 400 -28.45 24.43 14.18
CA GLU A 400 -27.08 24.51 13.70
C GLU A 400 -26.52 23.14 13.34
N ALA A 401 -26.83 22.12 14.14
CA ALA A 401 -26.46 20.74 13.82
C ALA A 401 -27.04 20.30 12.47
N VAL A 402 -28.32 20.63 12.20
CA VAL A 402 -28.97 20.34 10.91
C VAL A 402 -28.27 21.07 9.76
N ARG A 403 -27.98 22.37 9.91
CA ARG A 403 -27.24 23.14 8.89
C ARG A 403 -25.86 22.55 8.64
N ARG A 404 -25.19 22.05 9.68
CA ARG A 404 -23.86 21.46 9.60
C ARG A 404 -23.86 20.13 8.84
N ILE A 405 -24.86 19.29 9.11
CA ILE A 405 -25.11 18.06 8.34
C ILE A 405 -25.32 18.40 6.87
N ALA A 406 -26.23 19.31 6.55
CA ALA A 406 -26.53 19.70 5.17
C ALA A 406 -25.28 20.22 4.42
N GLY A 407 -24.47 21.05 5.09
CA GLY A 407 -23.21 21.55 4.52
C GLY A 407 -22.20 20.43 4.25
N ARG A 408 -22.11 19.42 5.13
CA ARG A 408 -21.21 18.27 4.94
C ARG A 408 -21.66 17.30 3.85
N LEU A 409 -22.96 17.24 3.55
CA LEU A 409 -23.47 16.38 2.47
C LEU A 409 -23.29 16.99 1.08
N HIS A 410 -22.95 18.28 0.98
CA HIS A 410 -22.73 18.95 -0.29
C HIS A 410 -21.56 18.31 -1.06
N GLY A 411 -21.81 17.83 -2.28
CA GLY A 411 -20.80 17.18 -3.13
C GLY A 411 -20.39 15.76 -2.71
N VAL A 412 -20.96 15.22 -1.63
CA VAL A 412 -20.67 13.84 -1.19
C VAL A 412 -21.42 12.84 -2.08
N PRO A 413 -20.76 11.78 -2.60
CA PRO A 413 -21.41 10.71 -3.36
C PRO A 413 -22.65 10.17 -2.64
N CYS A 414 -23.73 9.90 -3.38
CA CYS A 414 -24.98 9.43 -2.77
C CYS A 414 -24.82 8.07 -2.06
N ALA A 415 -24.12 7.11 -2.66
CA ALA A 415 -23.77 5.85 -1.99
C ALA A 415 -22.53 6.03 -1.07
N SER A 416 -22.71 6.65 0.09
CA SER A 416 -21.62 6.85 1.06
C SER A 416 -22.06 6.60 2.50
N ALA A 417 -21.14 6.06 3.31
CA ALA A 417 -21.35 5.86 4.74
C ALA A 417 -21.66 7.19 5.47
N LEU A 418 -21.08 8.31 5.00
CA LEU A 418 -21.36 9.63 5.55
C LEU A 418 -22.83 10.04 5.41
N ARG A 419 -23.50 9.69 4.30
CA ARG A 419 -24.93 9.98 4.11
C ARG A 419 -25.81 9.13 5.01
N VAL A 420 -25.45 7.86 5.21
CA VAL A 420 -26.20 6.97 6.12
C VAL A 420 -26.11 7.48 7.55
N GLU A 421 -24.92 7.83 8.03
CA GLU A 421 -24.73 8.40 9.36
C GLU A 421 -25.41 9.76 9.51
N ALA A 422 -25.35 10.61 8.48
CA ALA A 422 -26.08 11.88 8.46
C ALA A 422 -27.59 11.69 8.58
N ALA A 423 -28.17 10.70 7.90
CA ALA A 423 -29.59 10.38 7.98
C ALA A 423 -29.98 9.94 9.40
N GLN A 424 -29.17 9.10 10.04
CA GLN A 424 -29.36 8.70 11.43
C GLN A 424 -29.33 9.90 12.39
N LEU A 425 -28.36 10.81 12.23
CA LEU A 425 -28.27 12.03 13.03
C LEU A 425 -29.47 12.98 12.80
N LEU A 426 -29.96 13.08 11.56
CA LEU A 426 -31.17 13.84 11.25
C LEU A 426 -32.41 13.23 11.93
N ALA A 427 -32.53 11.90 11.95
CA ALA A 427 -33.59 11.20 12.66
C ALA A 427 -33.55 11.49 14.17
N GLU A 428 -32.37 11.44 14.80
CA GLU A 428 -32.16 11.77 16.21
C GLU A 428 -32.47 13.25 16.53
N LEU A 429 -32.27 14.15 15.56
CA LEU A 429 -32.63 15.57 15.67
C LEU A 429 -34.13 15.84 15.43
N GLY A 430 -34.94 14.82 15.15
CA GLY A 430 -36.37 14.96 14.84
C GLY A 430 -36.65 15.48 13.43
N ARG A 431 -35.69 15.39 12.52
CA ARG A 431 -35.79 15.80 11.11
C ARG A 431 -36.13 14.61 10.22
N ALA A 432 -37.28 14.01 10.51
CA ALA A 432 -37.72 12.78 9.86
C ALA A 432 -37.80 12.88 8.32
N PRO A 433 -38.36 13.95 7.71
CA PRO A 433 -38.40 14.08 6.26
C PRO A 433 -37.00 14.07 5.62
N GLU A 434 -36.05 14.80 6.20
CA GLU A 434 -34.67 14.87 5.70
C GLU A 434 -33.90 13.56 5.91
N ALA A 435 -34.13 12.88 7.03
CA ALA A 435 -33.54 11.57 7.30
C ALA A 435 -33.98 10.54 6.26
N ILE A 436 -35.29 10.45 5.99
CA ILE A 436 -35.87 9.54 4.98
C ILE A 436 -35.29 9.83 3.59
N ALA A 437 -35.29 11.10 3.17
CA ALA A 437 -34.75 11.49 1.87
C ALA A 437 -33.27 11.12 1.72
N THR A 438 -32.48 11.29 2.79
CA THR A 438 -31.05 11.00 2.79
C THR A 438 -30.78 9.49 2.73
N TRP A 439 -31.50 8.67 3.50
CA TRP A 439 -31.38 7.21 3.44
C TRP A 439 -31.85 6.63 2.10
N THR A 440 -33.04 6.99 1.60
CA THR A 440 -33.53 6.53 0.29
C THR A 440 -32.55 6.89 -0.82
N SER A 441 -31.98 8.10 -0.79
CA SER A 441 -30.95 8.48 -1.76
C SER A 441 -29.70 7.59 -1.67
N ALA A 442 -29.24 7.25 -0.46
CA ALA A 442 -28.05 6.44 -0.27
C ALA A 442 -28.24 5.00 -0.75
N PHE A 443 -29.31 4.33 -0.32
CA PHE A 443 -29.62 2.95 -0.72
C PHE A 443 -30.01 2.84 -2.20
N GLY A 444 -30.77 3.81 -2.71
CA GLY A 444 -31.14 3.91 -4.12
C GLY A 444 -29.93 4.07 -5.05
N CYS A 445 -28.87 4.73 -4.58
CA CYS A 445 -27.59 4.83 -5.30
C CYS A 445 -26.69 3.58 -5.18
N GLY A 446 -27.14 2.52 -4.53
CA GLY A 446 -26.38 1.28 -4.41
C GLY A 446 -25.52 1.17 -3.16
N TYR A 447 -25.78 1.93 -2.09
CA TYR A 447 -25.19 1.62 -0.79
C TYR A 447 -25.67 0.23 -0.33
N ARG A 448 -24.74 -0.63 0.11
CA ARG A 448 -25.00 -2.03 0.45
C ARG A 448 -24.42 -2.37 1.81
N ASP A 449 -25.17 -2.08 2.86
CA ASP A 449 -24.90 -2.47 4.24
C ASP A 449 -26.21 -2.92 4.92
N PRO A 450 -26.35 -4.22 5.23
CA PRO A 450 -27.55 -4.76 5.85
C PRO A 450 -27.85 -4.18 7.24
N ALA A 451 -26.83 -3.79 8.01
CA ALA A 451 -27.01 -3.25 9.35
C ALA A 451 -27.64 -1.85 9.27
N ALA A 452 -27.08 -0.99 8.42
CA ALA A 452 -27.62 0.33 8.13
C ALA A 452 -29.04 0.26 7.53
N LEU A 453 -29.31 -0.70 6.64
CA LEU A 453 -30.66 -0.88 6.09
C LEU A 453 -31.65 -1.23 7.21
N SER A 454 -31.28 -2.15 8.10
CA SER A 454 -32.12 -2.56 9.23
C SER A 454 -32.45 -1.40 10.17
N GLU A 455 -31.53 -0.44 10.35
CA GLU A 455 -31.81 0.80 11.07
C GLU A 455 -32.81 1.70 10.34
N TYR A 456 -32.61 1.88 9.03
CA TYR A 456 -33.51 2.68 8.21
C TYR A 456 -34.94 2.11 8.18
N LEU A 457 -35.11 0.80 7.97
CA LEU A 457 -36.41 0.16 7.95
C LEU A 457 -37.15 0.30 9.29
N ARG A 458 -36.47 0.07 10.42
CA ARG A 458 -37.03 0.29 11.76
C ARG A 458 -37.40 1.75 11.99
N PHE A 459 -36.67 2.70 11.40
CA PHE A 459 -37.04 4.10 11.46
C PHE A 459 -38.33 4.37 10.67
N LEU A 460 -38.44 3.87 9.45
CA LEU A 460 -39.66 4.02 8.62
C LEU A 460 -40.89 3.39 9.28
N GLU A 461 -40.75 2.22 9.91
CA GLU A 461 -41.84 1.59 10.66
C GLU A 461 -42.33 2.48 11.81
N ARG A 462 -41.42 3.08 12.59
CA ARG A 462 -41.77 4.01 13.68
C ARG A 462 -42.46 5.28 13.17
N GLU A 463 -42.10 5.76 11.99
CA GLU A 463 -42.75 6.89 11.32
C GLU A 463 -44.04 6.51 10.57
N GLY A 464 -44.49 5.25 10.68
CA GLY A 464 -45.71 4.76 10.02
C GLY A 464 -45.59 4.67 8.49
N ARG A 465 -44.37 4.57 7.95
CA ARG A 465 -44.08 4.53 6.51
C ARG A 465 -43.87 3.10 6.00
N LEU A 466 -44.76 2.19 6.37
CA LEU A 466 -44.64 0.75 6.09
C LEU A 466 -44.49 0.42 4.60
N THR A 467 -45.24 1.09 3.72
CA THR A 467 -45.14 0.89 2.26
C THR A 467 -43.74 1.24 1.74
N LEU A 468 -43.14 2.33 2.24
CA LEU A 468 -41.78 2.72 1.85
C LEU A 468 -40.74 1.75 2.43
N ALA A 469 -40.88 1.34 3.69
CA ALA A 469 -39.99 0.35 4.31
C ALA A 469 -39.95 -0.93 3.48
N PHE A 470 -41.12 -1.39 3.08
CA PHE A 470 -41.23 -2.58 2.24
C PHE A 470 -40.58 -2.40 0.86
N HIS A 471 -40.82 -1.26 0.20
CA HIS A 471 -40.18 -0.95 -1.08
C HIS A 471 -38.65 -0.94 -0.99
N GLU A 472 -38.09 -0.29 0.02
CA GLU A 472 -36.63 -0.22 0.25
C GLU A 472 -36.03 -1.60 0.55
N ALA A 473 -36.73 -2.43 1.33
CA ALA A 473 -36.32 -3.81 1.60
C ALA A 473 -36.27 -4.66 0.32
N GLN A 474 -37.25 -4.51 -0.58
CA GLN A 474 -37.25 -5.19 -1.87
C GLN A 474 -36.12 -4.70 -2.79
N ALA A 475 -35.87 -3.39 -2.83
CA ALA A 475 -34.81 -2.81 -3.67
C ALA A 475 -33.40 -3.24 -3.21
N PHE A 476 -33.25 -3.62 -1.95
CA PHE A 476 -32.00 -4.12 -1.38
C PHE A 476 -31.80 -5.64 -1.58
N ALA A 477 -32.89 -6.41 -1.65
CA ALA A 477 -32.84 -7.87 -1.72
C ALA A 477 -32.17 -8.38 -3.01
N ASP A 478 -31.51 -9.54 -2.92
CA ASP A 478 -31.07 -10.27 -4.10
C ASP A 478 -32.31 -10.62 -4.96
N PRO A 479 -32.25 -10.51 -6.29
CA PRO A 479 -33.31 -10.98 -7.18
C PRO A 479 -33.84 -12.38 -6.86
N ALA A 480 -33.00 -13.28 -6.32
CA ALA A 480 -33.39 -14.62 -5.89
C ALA A 480 -34.32 -14.65 -4.66
N ASP A 481 -34.28 -13.64 -3.80
CA ASP A 481 -35.06 -13.55 -2.55
C ASP A 481 -36.42 -12.85 -2.73
N LEU A 482 -36.62 -12.15 -3.86
CA LEU A 482 -37.85 -11.40 -4.17
C LEU A 482 -39.15 -12.23 -4.13
N PRO A 483 -39.20 -13.50 -4.60
CA PRO A 483 -40.43 -14.31 -4.54
C PRO A 483 -40.89 -14.58 -3.10
N ARG A 484 -39.95 -14.80 -2.17
CA ARG A 484 -40.23 -15.06 -0.75
C ARG A 484 -40.77 -13.82 -0.05
N LEU A 485 -40.17 -12.65 -0.33
CA LEU A 485 -40.62 -11.36 0.21
C LEU A 485 -42.01 -10.95 -0.30
N ARG A 486 -42.32 -11.25 -1.57
CA ARG A 486 -43.67 -11.05 -2.13
C ARG A 486 -44.72 -11.98 -1.52
N GLY A 487 -44.34 -13.20 -1.14
CA GLY A 487 -45.24 -14.14 -0.46
C GLY A 487 -45.69 -13.66 0.93
N LEU A 488 -44.84 -12.92 1.65
CA LEU A 488 -45.18 -12.34 2.95
C LEU A 488 -46.18 -11.17 2.84
N LEU A 489 -46.16 -10.40 1.74
CA LEU A 489 -47.17 -9.35 1.48
C LEU A 489 -48.58 -9.89 1.33
N ALA A 490 -48.74 -10.97 0.57
CA ALA A 490 -50.06 -11.57 0.31
C ALA A 490 -50.70 -12.18 1.58
N ALA A 491 -49.90 -12.34 2.64
CA ALA A 491 -50.33 -12.77 3.97
C ALA A 491 -50.58 -11.58 4.93
N GLY A 492 -49.88 -10.46 4.77
CA GLY A 492 -50.03 -9.25 5.59
C GLY A 492 -51.26 -8.39 5.26
N ASP A 493 -51.68 -8.33 3.98
CA ASP A 493 -52.92 -7.63 3.56
C ASP A 493 -54.21 -8.37 3.96
N ARG A 494 -54.11 -9.48 4.71
CA ARG A 494 -55.24 -10.29 5.19
C ARG A 494 -55.44 -10.24 6.72
N GLN A 495 -54.86 -9.27 7.42
CA GLN A 495 -55.11 -9.02 8.84
C GLN A 495 -55.73 -7.65 9.11
#